data_AF-A0A4Z0PTN3-F1
#
_entry.id   AF-A0A4Z0PTN3-F1
#
_cell.length_a   1.000
_cell.length_b   1.000
_cell.length_c   1.000
_cell.angle_alpha   90.00
_cell.angle_beta   90.00
_cell.angle_gamma   90.00
#
_symmetry.space_group_name_H-M   'P 1'
#
loop_
_entity.id
_entity.type
_entity.pdbx_description
1 polymer ?
#
loop_
_entity_poly.entity_id
_entity_poly.type
_entity_poly.pdbx_seq_one_letter_code
_entity_poly.pdbx_strand_id
1 'polypeptide(L)'
;EERVQRKLHYALVDEVDSILIDEARTPLIISGPAEDSSEMYKKVNKIIPHLIRQEKEDSDTFQGEGHFSVDEKARQVNLTERGLVLIEELLVQEGIMDEGESLYSPGNIMLMHHVTAALRAHALFTRDVDYIVKDGEVIIVDEHTGRTMQGRRWSDGLHQAVEAKEGVEIQNENQTLASITFQNYFRLYEKLAGMTGTADTEAFEFSSIYKLDTVVVPTNRPMIRKDLPDLVYMTEAEKIQAIIEDIKERTANGQPVLVGTISIEKSEVVSRELTKAGIKHNVLNAKFHANEAGIVAQAGYPAAVTIAPN
;
A
#
# COMPACT_ATOMS: atom_id res chain seq x y z
N GLU A 1 -30.66 -7.51 -4.00
CA GLU A 1 -30.42 -8.96 -3.85
C GLU A 1 -28.94 -9.36 -4.04
N GLU A 2 -28.01 -8.41 -4.15
CA GLU A 2 -26.58 -8.70 -4.41
C GLU A 2 -25.66 -8.76 -3.16
N ARG A 3 -26.20 -8.56 -1.95
CA ARG A 3 -25.39 -8.61 -0.72
C ARG A 3 -25.25 -10.05 -0.24
N VAL A 4 -24.00 -10.52 -0.14
CA VAL A 4 -23.66 -11.89 0.30
C VAL A 4 -23.58 -12.06 1.82
N GLN A 5 -23.56 -10.98 2.58
CA GLN A 5 -23.55 -11.00 4.05
C GLN A 5 -24.88 -10.54 4.63
N ARG A 6 -25.29 -11.18 5.73
CA ARG A 6 -26.35 -10.71 6.63
C ARG A 6 -25.81 -9.71 7.65
N LYS A 7 -26.67 -9.17 8.52
CA LYS A 7 -26.25 -8.30 9.63
C LYS A 7 -25.18 -8.97 10.49
N LEU A 8 -24.15 -8.22 10.87
CA LEU A 8 -23.02 -8.69 11.66
C LEU A 8 -23.44 -8.83 13.13
N HIS A 9 -23.51 -10.07 13.62
CA HIS A 9 -24.02 -10.37 14.97
C HIS A 9 -22.89 -10.73 15.94
N TYR A 10 -22.17 -11.83 15.70
CA TYR A 10 -21.10 -12.27 16.60
C TYR A 10 -19.86 -12.67 15.79
N ALA A 11 -18.70 -12.13 16.20
CA ALA A 11 -17.39 -12.54 15.73
C ALA A 11 -16.60 -13.18 16.87
N LEU A 12 -16.05 -14.37 16.60
CA LEU A 12 -15.04 -15.02 17.43
C LEU A 12 -13.73 -15.01 16.63
N VAL A 13 -12.75 -14.28 17.13
CA VAL A 13 -11.45 -14.07 16.46
C VAL A 13 -10.43 -15.03 17.07
N ASP A 14 -9.92 -15.95 16.26
CA ASP A 14 -8.77 -16.78 16.61
C ASP A 14 -7.48 -16.02 16.33
N GLU A 15 -6.43 -16.22 17.12
CA GLU A 15 -5.18 -15.43 17.07
C GLU A 15 -5.44 -13.91 17.08
N VAL A 16 -6.19 -13.48 18.10
CA VAL A 16 -6.73 -12.11 18.19
C VAL A 16 -5.67 -11.01 18.24
N ASP A 17 -4.48 -11.28 18.76
CA ASP A 17 -3.33 -10.38 18.74
C ASP A 17 -2.81 -10.17 17.31
N SER A 18 -2.61 -11.24 16.55
CA SER A 18 -2.19 -11.11 15.14
C SER A 18 -3.21 -10.32 14.31
N ILE A 19 -4.50 -10.62 14.42
CA ILE A 19 -5.52 -9.97 13.58
C ILE A 19 -5.83 -8.54 14.03
N LEU A 20 -6.05 -8.33 15.33
CA LEU A 20 -6.56 -7.05 15.84
C LEU A 20 -5.47 -6.03 16.18
N ILE A 21 -4.21 -6.46 16.29
CA ILE A 21 -3.05 -5.60 16.61
C ILE A 21 -2.09 -5.55 15.42
N ASP A 22 -1.55 -6.67 14.98
CA ASP A 22 -0.49 -6.69 13.96
C ASP A 22 -1.03 -6.36 12.56
N GLU A 23 -2.04 -7.11 12.08
CA GLU A 23 -2.65 -6.90 10.76
C GLU A 23 -3.53 -5.65 10.72
N ALA A 24 -4.03 -5.21 11.87
CA ALA A 24 -4.91 -4.05 11.93
C ALA A 24 -4.20 -2.72 11.63
N ARG A 25 -2.88 -2.72 11.45
CA ARG A 25 -2.10 -1.52 11.09
C ARG A 25 -2.38 -1.05 9.66
N THR A 26 -2.77 -1.95 8.76
CA THR A 26 -3.11 -1.62 7.37
C THR A 26 -4.62 -1.70 7.16
N PRO A 27 -5.24 -0.73 6.46
CA PRO A 27 -6.66 -0.80 6.13
C PRO A 27 -6.93 -1.90 5.10
N LEU A 28 -8.11 -2.52 5.19
CA LEU A 28 -8.65 -3.35 4.13
C LEU A 28 -9.16 -2.45 3.01
N ILE A 29 -8.63 -2.67 1.80
CA ILE A 29 -8.93 -1.84 0.63
C ILE A 29 -9.48 -2.74 -0.47
N ILE A 30 -10.59 -2.31 -1.08
CA ILE A 30 -11.03 -2.81 -2.37
C ILE A 30 -10.67 -1.75 -3.40
N SER A 31 -9.71 -2.09 -4.25
CA SER A 31 -9.34 -1.28 -5.41
C SER A 31 -9.94 -1.90 -6.67
N GLY A 32 -10.42 -1.03 -7.55
CA GLY A 32 -10.82 -1.41 -8.90
C GLY A 32 -10.07 -0.56 -9.92
N PRO A 33 -10.01 -1.00 -11.18
CA PRO A 33 -9.64 -0.09 -12.25
C PRO A 33 -10.63 1.08 -12.23
N ALA A 34 -10.14 2.31 -12.29
CA ALA A 34 -11.00 3.44 -12.56
C ALA A 34 -11.71 3.18 -13.90
N GLU A 35 -13.01 3.44 -13.97
CA GLU A 35 -13.78 3.43 -15.23
C GLU A 35 -13.41 4.61 -16.14
N ASP A 36 -12.23 5.19 -15.92
CA ASP A 36 -11.78 6.32 -16.69
C ASP A 36 -11.15 5.83 -17.98
N SER A 37 -11.74 6.26 -19.10
CA SER A 37 -11.22 5.84 -20.38
C SER A 37 -9.92 6.59 -20.65
N SER A 38 -8.82 5.86 -20.86
CA SER A 38 -7.57 6.43 -21.38
C SER A 38 -7.78 7.27 -22.65
N GLU A 39 -8.89 7.06 -23.37
CA GLU A 39 -9.32 7.88 -24.50
C GLU A 39 -9.68 9.31 -24.11
N MET A 40 -10.34 9.54 -22.97
CA MET A 40 -10.71 10.87 -22.50
C MET A 40 -9.49 11.74 -22.25
N TYR A 41 -8.47 11.20 -21.58
CA TYR A 41 -7.18 11.89 -21.43
C TYR A 41 -6.55 12.27 -22.77
N LYS A 42 -6.58 11.36 -23.76
CA LYS A 42 -6.03 11.64 -25.10
C LYS A 42 -6.81 12.74 -25.83
N LYS A 43 -8.15 12.74 -25.73
CA LYS A 43 -9.00 13.74 -26.36
C LYS A 43 -8.81 15.11 -25.73
N VAL A 44 -8.90 15.20 -24.40
CA VAL A 44 -8.69 16.45 -23.64
C VAL A 44 -7.29 17.00 -23.86
N ASN A 45 -6.26 16.14 -23.94
CA ASN A 45 -4.89 16.56 -24.19
C ASN A 45 -4.71 17.31 -25.53
N LYS A 46 -5.55 17.06 -26.55
CA LYS A 46 -5.51 17.81 -27.82
C LYS A 46 -6.05 19.23 -27.69
N ILE A 47 -6.91 19.47 -26.71
CA ILE A 47 -7.58 20.76 -26.49
C ILE A 47 -6.60 21.73 -25.81
N ILE A 48 -5.88 21.27 -24.79
CA ILE A 48 -5.03 22.11 -23.93
C ILE A 48 -4.05 23.03 -24.69
N PRO A 49 -3.35 22.59 -25.77
CA PRO A 49 -2.43 23.45 -26.52
C PRO A 49 -3.06 24.68 -27.19
N HIS A 50 -4.39 24.72 -27.34
CA HIS A 50 -5.12 25.89 -27.88
C HIS A 50 -5.34 26.99 -26.82
N LEU A 51 -5.09 26.68 -25.54
CA LEU A 51 -5.26 27.62 -24.45
C LEU A 51 -4.02 28.51 -24.30
N ILE A 52 -4.26 29.80 -24.00
CA ILE A 52 -3.22 30.82 -23.91
C ILE A 52 -3.05 31.16 -22.43
N ARG A 53 -1.83 31.06 -21.92
CA ARG A 53 -1.50 31.47 -20.54
C ARG A 53 -1.52 33.00 -20.44
N GLN A 54 -2.14 33.53 -19.39
CA GLN A 54 -1.97 34.92 -18.96
C GLN A 54 -1.14 35.02 -17.67
N GLU A 55 -0.58 36.21 -17.41
CA GLU A 55 0.33 36.44 -16.29
C GLU A 55 -0.35 36.30 -14.92
N LYS A 56 -1.56 36.83 -14.76
CA LYS A 56 -2.30 36.87 -13.50
C LYS A 56 -3.75 36.50 -13.71
N GLU A 57 -4.43 36.10 -12.64
CA GLU A 57 -5.89 35.92 -12.67
C GLU A 57 -6.60 37.25 -12.93
N ASP A 58 -7.78 37.17 -13.57
CA ASP A 58 -8.60 38.36 -13.79
C ASP A 58 -9.08 38.92 -12.44
N SER A 59 -8.99 40.25 -12.30
CA SER A 59 -9.39 41.00 -11.11
C SER A 59 -9.81 42.40 -11.50
N ASP A 60 -10.38 43.17 -10.56
CA ASP A 60 -10.75 44.58 -10.78
C ASP A 60 -9.58 45.46 -11.29
N THR A 61 -8.34 45.02 -11.09
CA THR A 61 -7.12 45.78 -11.41
C THR A 61 -6.32 45.21 -12.58
N PHE A 62 -6.66 44.01 -13.05
CA PHE A 62 -5.94 43.34 -14.13
C PHE A 62 -6.91 42.44 -14.89
N GLN A 63 -7.00 42.68 -16.20
CA GLN A 63 -7.76 41.82 -17.09
C GLN A 63 -6.88 41.48 -18.29
N GLY A 64 -6.57 40.19 -18.43
CA GLY A 64 -5.73 39.70 -19.52
C GLY A 64 -6.53 39.44 -20.80
N GLU A 65 -5.90 38.76 -21.76
CA GLU A 65 -6.58 38.15 -22.92
C GLU A 65 -6.44 36.62 -22.92
N GLY A 66 -5.82 36.04 -21.89
CA GLY A 66 -5.58 34.61 -21.81
C GLY A 66 -6.78 33.80 -21.30
N HIS A 67 -6.57 32.50 -21.35
CA HIS A 67 -7.54 31.46 -21.03
C HIS A 67 -7.29 30.86 -19.62
N PHE A 68 -6.07 30.95 -19.10
CA PHE A 68 -5.76 30.48 -17.75
C PHE A 68 -4.56 31.22 -17.16
N SER A 69 -4.49 31.27 -15.83
CA SER A 69 -3.32 31.72 -15.07
C SER A 69 -2.74 30.55 -14.27
N VAL A 70 -1.48 30.71 -13.84
CA VAL A 70 -0.75 29.69 -13.08
C VAL A 70 -0.23 30.33 -11.80
N ASP A 71 -0.59 29.76 -10.66
CA ASP A 71 0.05 30.04 -9.39
C ASP A 71 1.18 29.03 -9.17
N GLU A 72 2.41 29.44 -9.47
CA GLU A 72 3.61 28.59 -9.31
C GLU A 72 3.91 28.29 -7.84
N LYS A 73 3.52 29.17 -6.90
CA LYS A 73 3.71 28.93 -5.46
C LYS A 73 2.76 27.87 -4.94
N ALA A 74 1.49 27.94 -5.34
CA ALA A 74 0.49 26.95 -4.98
C ALA A 74 0.54 25.69 -5.87
N ARG A 75 1.29 25.72 -6.97
CA ARG A 75 1.26 24.73 -8.06
C ARG A 75 -0.17 24.44 -8.52
N GLN A 76 -0.92 25.51 -8.76
CA GLN A 76 -2.31 25.49 -9.22
C GLN A 76 -2.48 26.22 -10.55
N VAL A 77 -3.49 25.82 -11.31
CA VAL A 77 -3.90 26.48 -12.55
C VAL A 77 -5.34 26.96 -12.36
N ASN A 78 -5.59 28.22 -12.71
CA ASN A 78 -6.90 28.84 -12.59
C ASN A 78 -7.42 29.18 -13.99
N LEU A 79 -8.60 28.68 -14.35
CA LEU A 79 -9.25 29.00 -15.62
C LEU A 79 -9.92 30.36 -15.54
N THR A 80 -9.79 31.17 -16.60
CA THR A 80 -10.59 32.39 -16.75
C THR A 80 -11.94 32.04 -17.35
N GLU A 81 -12.93 32.94 -17.25
CA GLU A 81 -14.23 32.75 -17.91
C GLU A 81 -14.08 32.54 -19.43
N ARG A 82 -13.16 33.26 -20.06
CA ARG A 82 -12.84 33.09 -21.50
C ARG A 82 -12.28 31.71 -21.79
N GLY A 83 -11.38 31.23 -20.93
CA GLY A 83 -10.82 29.89 -21.07
C GLY A 83 -11.89 28.82 -20.91
N LEU A 84 -12.81 29.00 -19.97
CA LEU A 84 -13.94 28.10 -19.80
C LEU A 84 -14.80 28.01 -21.07
N VAL A 85 -15.22 29.16 -21.61
CA VAL A 85 -16.02 29.21 -22.84
C VAL A 85 -15.30 28.54 -24.00
N LEU A 86 -14.00 28.82 -24.19
CA LEU A 86 -13.22 28.21 -25.25
C LEU A 86 -13.09 26.69 -25.08
N ILE A 87 -12.88 26.21 -23.85
CA ILE A 87 -12.81 24.78 -23.55
C ILE A 87 -14.16 24.11 -23.85
N GLU A 88 -15.27 24.71 -23.42
CA GLU A 88 -16.62 24.23 -23.72
C GLU A 88 -16.83 24.11 -25.24
N GLU A 89 -16.50 25.15 -26.01
CA GLU A 89 -16.58 25.12 -27.49
C GLU A 89 -15.74 24.00 -28.11
N LEU A 90 -14.49 23.83 -27.67
CA LEU A 90 -13.59 22.79 -28.18
C LEU A 90 -14.04 21.38 -27.79
N LEU A 91 -14.61 21.22 -26.59
CA LEU A 91 -15.19 19.95 -26.14
C LEU A 91 -16.42 19.56 -26.97
N VAL A 92 -17.27 20.52 -27.32
CA VAL A 92 -18.40 20.29 -28.24
C VAL A 92 -17.90 19.90 -29.63
N GLN A 93 -16.88 20.60 -30.17
CA GLN A 93 -16.32 20.30 -31.48
C GLN A 93 -15.71 18.89 -31.59
N GLU A 94 -15.09 18.40 -30.51
CA GLU A 94 -14.56 17.03 -30.41
C GLU A 94 -15.65 15.97 -30.11
N GLY A 95 -16.92 16.40 -29.97
CA GLY A 95 -18.06 15.52 -29.69
C GLY A 95 -18.02 14.88 -28.31
N ILE A 96 -17.44 15.58 -27.33
CA ILE A 96 -17.27 15.11 -25.95
C ILE A 96 -18.40 15.65 -25.05
N MET A 97 -18.89 16.84 -25.35
CA MET A 97 -19.93 17.54 -24.60
C MET A 97 -21.05 17.97 -25.56
N ASP A 98 -22.29 17.99 -25.10
CA ASP A 98 -23.45 18.41 -25.90
C ASP A 98 -23.55 19.94 -26.00
N GLU A 99 -24.13 20.43 -27.10
CA GLU A 99 -24.34 21.87 -27.31
C GLU A 99 -25.24 22.47 -26.21
N GLY A 100 -24.75 23.53 -25.56
CA GLY A 100 -25.48 24.26 -24.52
C GLY A 100 -25.33 23.67 -23.11
N GLU A 101 -24.55 22.61 -22.93
CA GLU A 101 -24.12 22.17 -21.60
C GLU A 101 -22.96 23.01 -21.07
N SER A 102 -22.91 23.15 -19.74
CA SER A 102 -21.77 23.77 -19.07
C SER A 102 -20.85 22.72 -18.46
N LEU A 103 -19.55 23.00 -18.50
CA LEU A 103 -18.51 22.19 -17.87
C LEU A 103 -18.63 22.19 -16.33
N TYR A 104 -19.24 23.22 -15.73
CA TYR A 104 -19.53 23.28 -14.29
C TYR A 104 -20.80 22.53 -13.87
N SER A 105 -21.53 21.93 -14.81
CA SER A 105 -22.71 21.15 -14.47
C SER A 105 -22.33 19.92 -13.63
N PRO A 106 -23.21 19.46 -12.70
CA PRO A 106 -22.94 18.27 -11.89
C PRO A 106 -22.67 17.00 -12.72
N GLY A 107 -23.16 16.92 -13.96
CA GLY A 107 -22.89 15.82 -14.87
C GLY A 107 -21.47 15.82 -15.43
N ASN A 108 -20.83 16.99 -15.50
CA ASN A 108 -19.53 17.20 -16.15
C ASN A 108 -18.37 17.33 -15.15
N ILE A 109 -18.58 17.00 -13.86
CA ILE A 109 -17.54 17.09 -12.82
C ILE A 109 -16.29 16.27 -13.19
N MET A 110 -16.47 15.04 -13.70
CA MET A 110 -15.35 14.21 -14.12
C MET A 110 -14.62 14.80 -15.34
N LEU A 111 -15.35 15.41 -16.27
CA LEU A 111 -14.77 16.08 -17.43
C LEU A 111 -13.95 17.30 -17.03
N MET A 112 -14.46 18.10 -16.10
CA MET A 112 -13.73 19.23 -15.52
C MET A 112 -12.44 18.75 -14.80
N HIS A 113 -12.53 17.64 -14.08
CA HIS A 113 -11.36 17.02 -13.47
C HIS A 113 -10.29 16.65 -14.51
N HIS A 114 -10.66 16.04 -15.64
CA HIS A 114 -9.73 15.76 -16.74
C HIS A 114 -9.07 17.00 -17.34
N VAL A 115 -9.87 18.03 -17.60
CA VAL A 115 -9.39 19.30 -18.15
C VAL A 115 -8.38 19.94 -17.22
N THR A 116 -8.69 20.01 -15.91
CA THR A 116 -7.79 20.60 -14.93
C THR A 116 -6.52 19.79 -14.75
N ALA A 117 -6.59 18.45 -14.72
CA ALA A 117 -5.41 17.57 -14.67
C ALA A 117 -4.51 17.75 -15.91
N ALA A 118 -5.09 17.80 -17.12
CA ALA A 118 -4.36 18.03 -18.36
C ALA A 118 -3.72 19.41 -18.39
N LEU A 119 -4.44 20.45 -17.98
CA LEU A 119 -3.90 21.81 -17.92
C LEU A 119 -2.73 21.91 -16.94
N ARG A 120 -2.83 21.28 -15.76
CA ARG A 120 -1.72 21.18 -14.80
C ARG A 120 -0.52 20.46 -15.41
N ALA A 121 -0.73 19.31 -16.04
CA ALA A 121 0.34 18.54 -16.69
C ALA A 121 1.09 19.36 -17.74
N HIS A 122 0.39 20.19 -18.54
CA HIS A 122 1.01 21.07 -19.52
C HIS A 122 1.71 22.27 -18.91
N ALA A 123 1.08 22.95 -17.96
CA ALA A 123 1.52 24.25 -17.47
C ALA A 123 2.53 24.20 -16.31
N LEU A 124 2.46 23.15 -15.47
CA LEU A 124 3.22 23.08 -14.21
C LEU A 124 4.28 21.98 -14.18
N PHE A 125 4.15 20.94 -15.02
CA PHE A 125 5.05 19.79 -15.00
C PHE A 125 5.89 19.77 -16.27
N THR A 126 7.20 19.93 -16.10
CA THR A 126 8.14 20.07 -17.21
C THR A 126 8.98 18.82 -17.35
N ARG A 127 9.09 18.33 -18.58
CA ARG A 127 9.98 17.22 -18.93
C ARG A 127 11.44 17.59 -18.64
N ASP A 128 12.20 16.62 -18.15
CA ASP A 128 13.59 16.73 -17.71
C ASP A 128 13.81 17.61 -16.46
N VAL A 129 12.73 18.03 -15.80
CA VAL A 129 12.77 18.74 -14.50
C VAL A 129 11.94 18.00 -13.46
N ASP A 130 10.62 17.88 -13.68
CA ASP A 130 9.70 17.22 -12.76
C ASP A 130 9.56 15.71 -13.03
N TYR A 131 9.81 15.30 -14.28
CA TYR A 131 9.80 13.91 -14.71
C TYR A 131 10.67 13.68 -15.94
N ILE A 132 10.97 12.42 -16.19
CA ILE A 132 11.59 11.95 -17.42
C ILE A 132 10.71 10.87 -18.06
N VAL A 133 10.81 10.72 -19.38
CA VAL A 133 10.20 9.60 -20.09
C VAL A 133 11.30 8.63 -20.48
N LYS A 134 11.24 7.40 -19.95
CA LYS A 134 12.23 6.35 -20.22
C LYS A 134 11.52 5.04 -20.49
N ASP A 135 11.93 4.34 -21.54
CA ASP A 135 11.38 3.02 -21.93
C ASP A 135 9.85 3.03 -22.13
N GLY A 136 9.28 4.18 -22.50
CA GLY A 136 7.83 4.34 -22.62
C GLY A 136 7.10 4.43 -21.28
N GLU A 137 7.77 4.86 -20.21
CA GLU A 137 7.16 5.13 -18.90
C GLU A 137 7.54 6.53 -18.39
N VAL A 138 6.60 7.17 -17.70
CA VAL A 138 6.82 8.45 -17.01
C VAL A 138 7.40 8.17 -15.63
N ILE A 139 8.59 8.70 -15.35
CA ILE A 139 9.27 8.52 -14.06
C ILE A 139 9.44 9.89 -13.41
N ILE A 140 8.90 10.03 -12.19
CA ILE A 140 8.96 11.27 -11.40
C ILE A 140 10.41 11.53 -10.97
N VAL A 141 10.84 12.79 -11.06
CA VAL A 141 12.10 13.27 -10.51
C VAL A 141 11.81 14.04 -9.23
N ASP A 142 12.47 13.68 -8.14
CA ASP A 142 12.34 14.36 -6.86
C ASP A 142 13.01 15.75 -6.93
N GLU A 143 12.24 16.80 -6.66
CA GLU A 143 12.66 18.20 -6.79
C GLU A 143 13.82 18.58 -5.84
N HIS A 144 13.94 17.92 -4.69
CA HIS A 144 14.95 18.24 -3.69
C HIS A 144 16.26 17.49 -3.91
N THR A 145 16.16 16.24 -4.36
CA THR A 145 17.30 15.32 -4.45
C THR A 145 17.75 15.03 -5.87
N GLY A 146 16.93 15.37 -6.87
CA GLY A 146 17.15 15.04 -8.29
C GLY A 146 17.12 13.55 -8.60
N ARG A 147 16.66 12.72 -7.65
CA ARG A 147 16.59 11.25 -7.82
C ARG A 147 15.32 10.86 -8.56
N THR A 148 15.43 9.83 -9.38
CA THR A 148 14.27 9.21 -10.04
C THR A 148 13.50 8.35 -9.05
N MET A 149 12.17 8.52 -9.00
CA MET A 149 11.25 7.78 -8.14
C MET A 149 10.48 6.74 -8.97
N GLN A 150 11.12 5.62 -9.28
CA GLN A 150 10.47 4.52 -10.00
C GLN A 150 9.32 3.91 -9.20
N GLY A 151 8.22 3.58 -9.88
CA GLY A 151 7.01 2.99 -9.29
C GLY A 151 6.11 3.98 -8.54
N ARG A 152 6.51 5.25 -8.41
CA ARG A 152 5.66 6.30 -7.84
C ARG A 152 4.88 6.99 -8.96
N ARG A 153 3.57 7.13 -8.75
CA ARG A 153 2.66 7.90 -9.61
C ARG A 153 2.13 9.11 -8.85
N TRP A 154 1.81 10.19 -9.57
CA TRP A 154 1.03 11.29 -8.99
C TRP A 154 -0.43 10.87 -8.88
N SER A 155 -1.09 11.29 -7.83
CA SER A 155 -2.52 11.04 -7.60
C SER A 155 -3.40 11.98 -8.45
N ASP A 156 -4.71 11.74 -8.41
CA ASP A 156 -5.73 12.70 -8.89
C ASP A 156 -5.65 12.89 -10.41
N GLY A 157 -5.44 11.80 -11.14
CA GLY A 157 -5.41 11.78 -12.61
C GLY A 157 -4.20 12.48 -13.26
N LEU A 158 -3.32 13.11 -12.49
CA LEU A 158 -2.23 13.93 -13.02
C LEU A 158 -1.19 13.09 -13.76
N HIS A 159 -0.90 11.87 -13.29
CA HIS A 159 0.11 11.01 -13.93
C HIS A 159 -0.37 10.56 -15.32
N GLN A 160 -1.65 10.20 -15.43
CA GLN A 160 -2.30 9.86 -16.70
C GLN A 160 -2.32 11.04 -17.66
N ALA A 161 -2.56 12.25 -17.15
CA ALA A 161 -2.47 13.47 -17.95
C ALA A 161 -1.06 13.73 -18.49
N VAL A 162 0.00 13.45 -17.71
CA VAL A 162 1.40 13.53 -18.18
C VAL A 162 1.73 12.42 -19.19
N GLU A 163 1.26 11.18 -18.96
CA GLU A 163 1.38 10.09 -19.92
C GLU A 163 0.71 10.47 -21.26
N ALA A 164 -0.48 11.08 -21.22
CA ALA A 164 -1.18 11.57 -22.39
C ALA A 164 -0.43 12.71 -23.10
N LYS A 165 0.09 13.68 -22.34
CA LYS A 165 0.91 14.80 -22.84
C LYS A 165 2.12 14.31 -23.63
N GLU A 166 2.81 13.30 -23.13
CA GLU A 166 4.02 12.75 -23.76
C GLU A 166 3.74 11.69 -24.83
N GLY A 167 2.47 11.33 -25.05
CA GLY A 167 2.06 10.31 -26.03
C GLY A 167 2.43 8.88 -25.63
N VAL A 168 2.57 8.64 -24.33
CA VAL A 168 2.93 7.35 -23.74
C VAL A 168 1.68 6.49 -23.49
N GLU A 169 1.84 5.19 -23.27
CA GLU A 169 0.73 4.33 -22.85
C GLU A 169 0.18 4.80 -21.50
N ILE A 170 -1.11 5.14 -21.48
CA ILE A 170 -1.79 5.64 -20.28
C ILE A 170 -2.24 4.44 -19.47
N GLN A 171 -1.68 4.29 -18.27
CA GLN A 171 -2.06 3.21 -17.37
C GLN A 171 -3.31 3.62 -16.58
N ASN A 172 -4.29 2.70 -16.49
CA ASN A 172 -5.48 2.92 -15.68
C ASN A 172 -5.09 3.15 -14.22
N GLU A 173 -5.66 4.18 -13.61
CA GLU A 173 -5.53 4.35 -12.17
C GLU A 173 -6.30 3.24 -11.45
N ASN A 174 -5.73 2.71 -10.37
CA ASN A 174 -6.51 1.94 -9.42
C ASN A 174 -7.15 2.91 -8.44
N GLN A 175 -8.47 3.00 -8.46
CA GLN A 175 -9.20 3.81 -7.49
C GLN A 175 -9.57 2.93 -6.29
N THR A 176 -9.46 3.50 -5.08
CA THR A 176 -10.01 2.89 -3.87
C THR A 176 -11.53 3.04 -3.90
N LEU A 177 -12.25 1.93 -4.10
CA LEU A 177 -13.72 1.90 -4.13
C LEU A 177 -14.33 1.78 -2.74
N ALA A 178 -13.67 1.02 -1.86
CA ALA A 178 -14.06 0.88 -0.48
C ALA A 178 -12.83 0.67 0.41
N SER A 179 -12.88 1.20 1.62
CA SER A 179 -11.84 0.99 2.62
C SER A 179 -12.45 0.90 4.01
N ILE A 180 -11.94 -0.02 4.83
CA ILE A 180 -12.28 -0.13 6.25
C ILE A 180 -11.08 -0.68 7.01
N THR A 181 -10.84 -0.19 8.21
CA THR A 181 -9.79 -0.78 9.07
C THR A 181 -10.33 -2.01 9.79
N PHE A 182 -9.46 -2.98 10.11
CA PHE A 182 -9.88 -4.14 10.91
C PHE A 182 -10.50 -3.74 12.24
N GLN A 183 -9.95 -2.71 12.91
CA GLN A 183 -10.52 -2.21 14.17
C GLN A 183 -11.99 -1.84 13.99
N ASN A 184 -12.29 -1.04 12.96
CA ASN A 184 -13.64 -0.57 12.73
C ASN A 184 -14.56 -1.68 12.24
N TYR A 185 -14.07 -2.58 11.39
CA TYR A 185 -14.85 -3.72 10.91
C TYR A 185 -15.33 -4.62 12.05
N PHE A 186 -14.45 -5.02 12.96
CA PHE A 186 -14.82 -5.88 14.09
C PHE A 186 -15.70 -5.17 15.13
N ARG A 187 -15.58 -3.85 15.27
CA ARG A 187 -16.48 -3.03 16.11
C ARG A 187 -17.91 -2.94 15.59
N LEU A 188 -18.18 -3.30 14.33
CA LEU A 188 -19.54 -3.34 13.79
C LEU A 188 -20.34 -4.55 14.28
N TYR A 189 -19.69 -5.59 14.80
CA TYR A 189 -20.38 -6.77 15.33
C TYR A 189 -21.06 -6.44 16.66
N GLU A 190 -22.29 -6.94 16.85
CA GLU A 190 -23.03 -6.76 18.12
C GLU A 190 -22.31 -7.40 19.31
N LYS A 191 -21.57 -8.49 19.07
CA LYS A 191 -20.70 -9.14 20.04
C LYS A 191 -19.35 -9.47 19.38
N LEU A 192 -18.27 -9.25 20.12
CA LEU A 192 -16.91 -9.60 19.74
C LEU A 192 -16.24 -10.38 20.88
N ALA A 193 -15.53 -11.44 20.55
CA ALA A 193 -14.66 -12.15 21.47
C ALA A 193 -13.45 -12.69 20.69
N GLY A 194 -12.36 -13.00 21.38
CA GLY A 194 -11.22 -13.64 20.76
C GLY A 194 -10.45 -14.52 21.72
N MET A 195 -9.52 -15.29 21.16
CA MET A 195 -8.61 -16.16 21.90
C MET A 195 -7.22 -16.12 21.28
N THR A 196 -6.19 -16.24 22.11
CA THR A 196 -4.78 -16.34 21.71
C THR A 196 -3.97 -16.83 22.92
N GLY A 197 -2.75 -17.31 22.69
CA GLY A 197 -1.79 -17.65 23.74
C GLY A 197 -1.06 -16.45 24.36
N THR A 198 -1.14 -15.26 23.75
CA THR A 198 -0.21 -14.14 24.02
C THR A 198 -0.89 -12.80 24.32
N ALA A 199 -2.20 -12.78 24.61
CA ALA A 199 -2.97 -11.54 24.79
C ALA A 199 -2.63 -10.70 26.03
N ASP A 200 -1.98 -11.27 27.06
CA ASP A 200 -1.80 -10.60 28.36
C ASP A 200 -0.94 -9.33 28.25
N THR A 201 0.05 -9.32 27.35
CA THR A 201 0.89 -8.14 27.13
C THR A 201 0.13 -7.00 26.45
N GLU A 202 -0.83 -7.32 25.59
CA GLU A 202 -1.64 -6.38 24.81
C GLU A 202 -3.01 -6.08 25.44
N ALA A 203 -3.22 -6.49 26.70
CA ALA A 203 -4.52 -6.38 27.39
C ALA A 203 -5.06 -4.93 27.42
N PHE A 204 -4.17 -3.96 27.55
CA PHE A 204 -4.54 -2.53 27.53
C PHE A 204 -5.06 -2.09 26.16
N GLU A 205 -4.45 -2.56 25.07
CA GLU A 205 -4.88 -2.24 23.70
C GLU A 205 -6.26 -2.86 23.40
N PHE A 206 -6.47 -4.12 23.77
CA PHE A 206 -7.77 -4.79 23.62
C PHE A 206 -8.91 -4.05 24.35
N SER A 207 -8.66 -3.64 25.59
CA SER A 207 -9.67 -2.92 26.38
C SER A 207 -9.93 -1.51 25.84
N SER A 208 -8.88 -0.78 25.47
CA SER A 208 -9.02 0.60 25.00
C SER A 208 -9.69 0.68 23.63
N ILE A 209 -9.28 -0.15 22.67
CA ILE A 209 -9.72 -0.11 21.26
C ILE A 209 -11.03 -0.88 21.06
N TYR A 210 -11.13 -2.10 21.60
CA TYR A 210 -12.22 -3.03 21.30
C TYR A 210 -13.20 -3.26 22.45
N LYS A 211 -12.93 -2.69 23.64
CA LYS A 211 -13.71 -2.96 24.87
C LYS A 211 -13.71 -4.44 25.24
N LEU A 212 -12.60 -5.12 24.98
CA LEU A 212 -12.39 -6.51 25.32
C LEU A 212 -11.53 -6.61 26.58
N ASP A 213 -12.05 -7.28 27.60
CA ASP A 213 -11.28 -7.62 28.78
C ASP A 213 -10.44 -8.89 28.53
N THR A 214 -9.19 -8.86 28.97
CA THR A 214 -8.28 -10.01 28.82
C THR A 214 -8.31 -10.86 30.08
N VAL A 215 -8.58 -12.16 29.92
CA VAL A 215 -8.62 -13.13 31.01
C VAL A 215 -7.58 -14.21 30.76
N VAL A 216 -6.59 -14.32 31.65
CA VAL A 216 -5.58 -15.37 31.60
C VAL A 216 -6.18 -16.67 32.12
N VAL A 217 -6.46 -17.59 31.19
CA VAL A 217 -6.96 -18.93 31.53
C VAL A 217 -5.80 -19.81 31.98
N PRO A 218 -5.88 -20.49 33.15
CA PRO A 218 -4.81 -21.38 33.61
C PRO A 218 -4.53 -22.53 32.65
N THR A 219 -3.27 -22.95 32.56
CA THR A 219 -2.88 -24.10 31.74
C THR A 219 -3.37 -25.41 32.35
N ASN A 220 -3.74 -26.37 31.50
CA ASN A 220 -4.16 -27.71 31.95
C ASN A 220 -3.05 -28.51 32.67
N ARG A 221 -1.78 -28.16 32.44
CA ARG A 221 -0.61 -28.76 33.07
C ARG A 221 0.32 -27.67 33.62
N PRO A 222 1.07 -27.93 34.70
CA PRO A 222 2.10 -27.02 35.17
C PRO A 222 3.11 -26.69 34.06
N MET A 223 3.43 -25.41 33.91
CA MET A 223 4.41 -24.93 32.94
C MET A 223 5.83 -25.20 33.48
N ILE A 224 6.61 -26.00 32.75
CA ILE A 224 7.99 -26.39 33.10
C ILE A 224 9.04 -25.94 32.06
N ARG A 225 8.63 -25.12 31.09
CA ARG A 225 9.52 -24.55 30.06
C ARG A 225 10.55 -23.67 30.77
N LYS A 226 11.82 -23.86 30.42
CA LYS A 226 12.92 -23.07 30.96
C LYS A 226 13.24 -21.94 29.99
N ASP A 227 12.79 -20.75 30.30
CA ASP A 227 13.11 -19.54 29.54
C ASP A 227 14.47 -19.03 30.00
N LEU A 228 15.48 -19.17 29.15
CA LEU A 228 16.86 -18.76 29.44
C LEU A 228 17.03 -17.24 29.19
N PRO A 229 17.97 -16.57 29.86
CA PRO A 229 18.26 -15.16 29.59
C PRO A 229 18.75 -14.92 28.17
N ASP A 230 18.45 -13.73 27.63
CA ASP A 230 18.88 -13.31 26.30
C ASP A 230 20.41 -13.20 26.19
N LEU A 231 20.95 -13.53 25.01
CA LEU A 231 22.37 -13.38 24.67
C LEU A 231 22.53 -12.32 23.58
N VAL A 232 23.40 -11.34 23.82
CA VAL A 232 23.67 -10.23 22.90
C VAL A 232 25.12 -10.26 22.46
N TYR A 233 25.36 -10.08 21.16
CA TYR A 233 26.68 -10.13 20.53
C TYR A 233 26.98 -8.81 19.82
N MET A 234 28.27 -8.49 19.65
CA MET A 234 28.72 -7.25 19.01
C MET A 234 28.45 -7.25 17.51
N THR A 235 28.61 -8.40 16.85
CA THR A 235 28.38 -8.55 15.42
C THR A 235 27.37 -9.65 15.11
N GLU A 236 26.69 -9.52 13.97
CA GLU A 236 25.77 -10.55 13.50
C GLU A 236 26.48 -11.88 13.18
N ALA A 237 27.73 -11.82 12.71
CA ALA A 237 28.53 -12.99 12.43
C ALA A 237 28.81 -13.81 13.70
N GLU A 238 29.20 -13.15 14.80
CA GLU A 238 29.38 -13.80 16.10
C GLU A 238 28.09 -14.39 16.64
N LYS A 239 26.98 -13.65 16.52
CA LYS A 239 25.63 -14.12 16.90
C LYS A 239 25.27 -15.41 16.16
N ILE A 240 25.41 -15.42 14.83
CA ILE A 240 25.07 -16.59 14.00
C ILE A 240 25.98 -17.76 14.36
N GLN A 241 27.29 -17.54 14.50
CA GLN A 241 28.21 -18.61 14.87
C GLN A 241 27.86 -19.24 16.24
N ALA A 242 27.46 -18.41 17.22
CA ALA A 242 27.01 -18.90 18.52
C ALA A 242 25.71 -19.71 18.43
N ILE A 243 24.75 -19.26 17.59
CA ILE A 243 23.51 -20.01 17.32
C ILE A 243 23.83 -21.38 16.71
N ILE A 244 24.74 -21.45 15.72
CA ILE A 244 25.12 -22.72 15.08
C ILE A 244 25.76 -23.68 16.10
N GLU A 245 26.64 -23.19 16.97
CA GLU A 245 27.28 -24.02 17.99
C GLU A 245 26.25 -24.55 19.01
N ASP A 246 25.31 -23.72 19.46
CA ASP A 246 24.23 -24.15 20.36
C ASP A 246 23.33 -25.21 19.69
N ILE A 247 22.96 -25.02 18.42
CA ILE A 247 22.19 -26.01 17.65
C ILE A 247 22.96 -27.34 17.56
N LYS A 248 24.27 -27.27 17.31
CA LYS A 248 25.12 -28.46 17.20
C LYS A 248 25.21 -29.22 18.51
N GLU A 249 25.37 -28.54 19.64
CA GLU A 249 25.37 -29.16 20.96
C GLU A 249 24.02 -29.82 21.28
N ARG A 250 22.91 -29.12 21.01
CA ARG A 250 21.55 -29.65 21.24
C ARG A 250 21.25 -30.86 20.39
N THR A 251 21.56 -30.80 19.10
CA THR A 251 21.33 -31.90 18.16
C THR A 251 22.22 -33.11 18.46
N ALA A 252 23.47 -32.90 18.90
CA ALA A 252 24.33 -33.98 19.39
C ALA A 252 23.74 -34.72 20.60
N ASN A 253 23.01 -34.00 21.46
CA ASN A 253 22.25 -34.57 22.58
C ASN A 253 20.86 -35.09 22.21
N GLY A 254 20.48 -35.05 20.93
CA GLY A 254 19.17 -35.50 20.43
C GLY A 254 18.02 -34.53 20.65
N GLN A 255 18.27 -33.31 21.13
CA GLN A 255 17.23 -32.31 21.36
C GLN A 255 16.74 -31.70 20.02
N PRO A 256 15.42 -31.60 19.77
CA PRO A 256 14.88 -30.87 18.63
C PRO A 256 15.03 -29.35 18.81
N VAL A 257 15.22 -28.63 17.72
CA VAL A 257 15.43 -27.17 17.72
C VAL A 257 14.55 -26.47 16.68
N LEU A 258 13.89 -25.40 17.10
CA LEU A 258 13.17 -24.46 16.24
C LEU A 258 13.90 -23.11 16.27
N VAL A 259 14.28 -22.59 15.10
CA VAL A 259 14.94 -21.30 14.95
C VAL A 259 13.97 -20.31 14.31
N GLY A 260 13.57 -19.28 15.07
CA GLY A 260 12.75 -18.18 14.56
C GLY A 260 13.62 -17.12 13.87
N THR A 261 13.18 -16.63 12.71
CA THR A 261 13.80 -15.48 12.04
C THR A 261 12.73 -14.48 11.61
N ILE A 262 13.11 -13.23 11.37
CA ILE A 262 12.19 -12.15 11.00
C ILE A 262 11.97 -12.01 9.48
N SER A 263 12.70 -12.78 8.66
CA SER A 263 12.58 -12.69 7.20
C SER A 263 13.13 -13.93 6.52
N ILE A 264 12.65 -14.17 5.30
CA ILE A 264 13.13 -15.26 4.43
C ILE A 264 14.63 -15.12 4.15
N GLU A 265 15.12 -13.89 3.93
CA GLU A 265 16.54 -13.66 3.67
C GLU A 265 17.42 -14.10 4.87
N LYS A 266 16.98 -13.79 6.10
CA LYS A 266 17.68 -14.24 7.30
C LYS A 266 17.59 -15.75 7.48
N SER A 267 16.45 -16.36 7.18
CA SER A 267 16.32 -17.83 7.11
C SER A 267 17.34 -18.45 6.15
N GLU A 268 17.54 -17.87 4.96
CA GLU A 268 18.52 -18.34 3.97
C GLU A 268 19.98 -18.17 4.43
N VAL A 269 20.28 -17.11 5.18
CA VAL A 269 21.61 -16.95 5.80
C VAL A 269 21.87 -18.06 6.81
N VAL A 270 20.93 -18.29 7.74
CA VAL A 270 21.07 -19.32 8.79
C VAL A 270 21.11 -20.73 8.17
N SER A 271 20.25 -21.01 7.17
CA SER A 271 20.22 -22.25 6.39
C SER A 271 21.57 -22.57 5.75
N ARG A 272 22.21 -21.58 5.12
CA ARG A 272 23.55 -21.75 4.52
C ARG A 272 24.62 -22.07 5.56
N GLU A 273 24.61 -21.40 6.71
CA GLU A 273 25.58 -21.68 7.77
C GLU A 273 25.36 -23.06 8.42
N LEU A 274 24.09 -23.48 8.61
CA LEU A 274 23.76 -24.84 9.05
C LEU A 274 24.22 -25.90 8.05
N THR A 275 24.06 -25.63 6.74
CA THR A 275 24.54 -26.51 5.67
C THR A 275 26.06 -26.65 5.71
N LYS A 276 26.81 -25.56 5.89
CA LYS A 276 28.27 -25.59 6.06
C LYS A 276 28.70 -26.38 7.30
N ALA A 277 27.92 -26.31 8.37
CA ALA A 277 28.14 -27.09 9.59
C ALA A 277 27.72 -28.58 9.46
N GLY A 278 27.11 -28.99 8.33
CA GLY A 278 26.67 -30.36 8.09
C GLY A 278 25.37 -30.74 8.81
N ILE A 279 24.58 -29.77 9.25
CA ILE A 279 23.36 -29.98 10.02
C ILE A 279 22.15 -30.02 9.07
N LYS A 280 21.45 -31.16 9.04
CA LYS A 280 20.19 -31.30 8.29
C LYS A 280 19.11 -30.47 8.96
N HIS A 281 18.38 -29.68 8.17
CA HIS A 281 17.33 -28.82 8.66
C HIS A 281 16.23 -28.66 7.61
N ASN A 282 15.05 -28.24 8.05
CA ASN A 282 13.92 -27.86 7.21
C ASN A 282 13.67 -26.36 7.33
N VAL A 283 13.24 -25.72 6.24
CA VAL A 283 12.85 -24.30 6.24
C VAL A 283 11.37 -24.21 5.92
N LEU A 284 10.62 -23.55 6.79
CA LEU A 284 9.22 -23.22 6.54
C LEU A 284 9.17 -22.05 5.55
N ASN A 285 8.35 -22.18 4.52
CA ASN A 285 8.15 -21.16 3.52
C ASN A 285 6.68 -20.78 3.60
N ALA A 286 6.39 -19.62 4.22
CA ALA A 286 5.07 -19.08 4.57
C ALA A 286 4.08 -18.89 3.40
N LYS A 287 4.35 -19.52 2.24
CA LYS A 287 3.54 -19.57 1.03
C LYS A 287 2.73 -20.87 0.89
N PHE A 288 3.08 -21.95 1.59
CA PHE A 288 2.44 -23.27 1.39
C PHE A 288 1.98 -23.94 2.70
N HIS A 289 0.87 -23.48 3.26
CA HIS A 289 0.33 -23.95 4.55
C HIS A 289 0.21 -25.49 4.68
N ALA A 290 -0.20 -26.19 3.62
CA ALA A 290 -0.38 -27.65 3.66
C ALA A 290 0.94 -28.43 3.82
N ASN A 291 2.03 -27.92 3.23
CA ASN A 291 3.35 -28.55 3.36
C ASN A 291 4.00 -28.20 4.70
N GLU A 292 3.75 -26.99 5.22
CA GLU A 292 4.29 -26.54 6.51
C GLU A 292 3.74 -27.36 7.67
N ALA A 293 2.44 -27.66 7.69
CA ALA A 293 1.84 -28.50 8.73
C ALA A 293 2.54 -29.86 8.84
N GLY A 294 2.91 -30.46 7.70
CA GLY A 294 3.67 -31.72 7.67
C GLY A 294 5.08 -31.60 8.23
N ILE A 295 5.77 -30.49 7.94
CA ILE A 295 7.12 -30.21 8.46
C ILE A 295 7.07 -29.95 9.98
N VAL A 296 6.16 -29.10 10.43
CA VAL A 296 5.99 -28.75 11.85
C VAL A 296 5.58 -29.96 12.68
N ALA A 297 4.70 -30.83 12.17
CA ALA A 297 4.32 -32.07 12.85
C ALA A 297 5.51 -33.00 13.13
N GLN A 298 6.58 -32.89 12.35
CA GLN A 298 7.82 -33.67 12.50
C GLN A 298 8.94 -32.90 13.21
N ALA A 299 8.75 -31.62 13.54
CA ALA A 299 9.79 -30.78 14.16
C ALA A 299 10.20 -31.25 15.57
N GLY A 300 9.35 -32.05 16.24
CA GLY A 300 9.63 -32.61 17.56
C GLY A 300 10.47 -33.88 17.59
N TYR A 301 10.86 -34.45 16.44
CA TYR A 301 11.69 -35.66 16.41
C TYR A 301 13.12 -35.40 16.94
N PRO A 302 13.77 -36.40 17.55
CA PRO A 302 15.13 -36.25 18.04
C PRO A 302 16.09 -35.70 16.99
N ALA A 303 16.88 -34.69 17.37
CA ALA A 303 17.83 -33.97 16.52
C ALA A 303 17.22 -33.29 15.26
N ALA A 304 15.90 -33.11 15.19
CA ALA A 304 15.28 -32.33 14.11
C ALA A 304 15.57 -30.83 14.29
N VAL A 305 15.92 -30.16 13.19
CA VAL A 305 16.13 -28.70 13.15
C VAL A 305 15.16 -28.09 12.15
N THR A 306 14.38 -27.11 12.59
CA THR A 306 13.42 -26.38 11.74
C THR A 306 13.68 -24.88 11.83
N ILE A 307 13.70 -24.20 10.69
CA ILE A 307 13.80 -22.74 10.59
C ILE A 307 12.42 -22.20 10.22
N ALA A 308 11.93 -21.23 10.99
CA ALA A 308 10.63 -20.59 10.80
C ALA A 308 10.83 -19.08 10.55
N PRO A 309 10.57 -18.58 9.33
CA PRO A 309 10.42 -17.15 9.11
C PRO A 309 9.08 -16.67 9.67
N ASN A 310 9.11 -15.53 10.33
CA ASN A 310 7.95 -14.68 10.59
C ASN A 310 7.73 -13.77 9.38
#